data_AF-A0A936R063-F1
#
_entry.id   AF-A0A936R063-F1
#
_cell.length_a   1.000
_cell.length_b   1.000
_cell.length_c   1.000
_cell.angle_alpha   90.00
_cell.angle_beta   90.00
_cell.angle_gamma   90.00
#
_symmetry.space_group_name_H-M   'P 1'
#
loop_
_entity.id
_entity.type
_entity.pdbx_description
1 polymer ?
#
loop_
_entity_poly.entity_id
_entity_poly.type
_entity_poly.pdbx_seq_one_letter_code
_entity_poly.pdbx_strand_id
1 'polypeptide(L)'
;MRVPRYAVCTVALAASLAGCTLLPRTTPSRESPTPSPNVPVSVRWVIDGDTLDVVGPSGRLRLRLVNVNAPEVGRDGAPGECLAAEARDWVRARLPVGTSVEIWTYGFDRYGRTLADVRSAGASLSVELARAGYAAPLLVRGLDVVLEDVQAATREASVAAVGVHSAKVACTVAGRAAVLNAQAAALPATVTPASKAAALAQRESLVASIAAIRTELATGPAPAGVAALTSQELDAVLDSLDAAEASLKTRSAAWPG
;
A
#
# COMPACT_ATOMS: atom_id res chain seq x y z
N MET A 1 -24.78 -65.48 16.56
CA MET A 1 -24.26 -66.85 16.38
C MET A 1 -22.86 -66.77 15.77
N ARG A 2 -21.90 -67.45 16.40
CA ARG A 2 -20.53 -67.81 15.94
C ARG A 2 -19.50 -66.69 15.66
N VAL A 3 -18.65 -66.47 16.66
CA VAL A 3 -17.15 -66.37 16.57
C VAL A 3 -16.61 -67.67 15.92
N PRO A 4 -15.40 -67.82 15.29
CA PRO A 4 -14.09 -67.18 15.55
C PRO A 4 -13.25 -66.89 14.27
N ARG A 5 -12.01 -66.34 14.25
CA ARG A 5 -10.73 -66.82 14.80
C ARG A 5 -9.66 -65.72 14.79
N TYR A 6 -8.83 -65.74 15.83
CA TYR A 6 -7.68 -64.88 16.09
C TYR A 6 -6.50 -65.15 15.15
N ALA A 7 -5.82 -64.08 14.70
CA ALA A 7 -4.43 -64.13 14.30
C ALA A 7 -3.63 -63.28 15.31
N VAL A 8 -2.84 -63.98 16.11
CA VAL A 8 -1.84 -63.45 17.02
C VAL A 8 -0.76 -62.76 16.18
N CYS A 9 -0.53 -61.47 16.43
CA CYS A 9 0.67 -60.79 15.94
C CYS A 9 1.54 -60.47 17.15
N THR A 10 2.63 -61.21 17.26
CA THR A 10 3.68 -61.06 18.27
C THR A 10 4.29 -59.66 18.20
N VAL A 11 4.26 -58.96 19.34
CA VAL A 11 4.96 -57.68 19.52
C VAL A 11 6.45 -57.98 19.69
N ALA A 12 7.26 -57.64 18.68
CA ALA A 12 8.70 -57.54 18.83
C ALA A 12 9.05 -56.14 19.36
N LEU A 13 9.43 -56.08 20.63
CA LEU A 13 9.89 -54.86 21.30
C LEU A 13 11.35 -54.60 20.88
N ALA A 14 11.56 -53.73 19.89
CA ALA A 14 12.88 -53.19 19.56
C ALA A 14 13.04 -51.84 20.27
N ALA A 15 13.77 -51.84 21.39
CA ALA A 15 14.19 -50.61 22.07
C ALA A 15 15.32 -49.96 21.27
N SER A 16 14.98 -48.94 20.48
CA SER A 16 15.97 -48.04 19.84
C SER A 16 15.96 -46.71 20.57
N LEU A 17 16.92 -46.52 21.48
CA LEU A 17 17.28 -45.22 22.07
C LEU A 17 17.92 -44.34 20.99
N ALA A 18 17.11 -43.79 20.10
CA ALA A 18 17.53 -42.70 19.23
C ALA A 18 17.44 -41.40 20.03
N GLY A 19 18.58 -40.96 20.58
CA GLY A 19 18.71 -39.66 21.23
C GLY A 19 18.29 -38.55 20.27
N CYS A 20 17.13 -37.95 20.52
CA CYS A 20 16.66 -36.77 19.82
C CYS A 20 17.45 -35.58 20.36
N THR A 21 18.63 -35.32 19.79
CA THR A 21 19.39 -34.11 20.05
C THR A 21 18.66 -32.95 19.40
N LEU A 22 18.01 -32.13 20.23
CA LEU A 22 17.51 -30.81 19.86
C LEU A 22 18.72 -29.97 19.45
N LEU A 23 19.07 -29.99 18.16
CA LEU A 23 20.02 -29.03 17.62
C LEU A 23 19.36 -27.66 17.70
N PRO A 24 19.94 -26.68 18.42
CA PRO A 24 19.43 -25.31 18.38
C PRO A 24 19.50 -24.85 16.92
N ARG A 25 18.33 -24.58 16.35
CA ARG A 25 18.21 -24.01 15.01
C ARG A 25 18.79 -22.60 15.11
N THR A 26 20.06 -22.45 14.75
CA THR A 26 20.69 -21.15 14.64
C THR A 26 19.96 -20.41 13.52
N THR A 27 19.06 -19.51 13.89
CA THR A 27 18.56 -18.51 12.96
C THR A 27 19.77 -17.72 12.48
N PRO A 28 20.05 -17.65 11.17
CA PRO A 28 21.08 -16.75 10.69
C PRO A 28 20.73 -15.35 11.18
N SER A 29 21.63 -14.76 11.97
CA SER A 29 21.52 -13.36 12.38
C SER A 29 21.48 -12.55 11.10
N ARG A 30 20.38 -11.84 10.87
CA ARG A 30 20.26 -10.93 9.75
C ARG A 30 21.24 -9.79 10.00
N GLU A 31 22.38 -9.85 9.33
CA GLU A 31 23.37 -8.78 9.36
C GLU A 31 22.69 -7.54 8.76
N SER A 32 22.25 -6.65 9.64
CA SER A 32 21.59 -5.41 9.23
C SER A 32 22.63 -4.60 8.47
N PRO A 33 22.32 -4.11 7.26
CA PRO A 33 23.30 -3.39 6.45
C PRO A 33 23.83 -2.22 7.26
N THR A 34 25.14 -2.25 7.52
CA THR A 34 25.81 -1.20 8.29
C THR A 34 25.64 0.11 7.53
N PRO A 35 25.00 1.13 8.13
CA PRO A 35 24.85 2.39 7.44
C PRO A 35 26.22 3.03 7.17
N SER A 36 26.40 3.61 6.00
CA SER A 36 27.48 4.59 5.78
C SER A 36 27.35 5.75 6.78
N PRO A 37 28.45 6.43 7.15
CA PRO A 37 28.40 7.61 8.01
C PRO A 37 27.44 8.67 7.43
N ASN A 38 26.78 9.44 8.30
CA ASN A 38 25.88 10.51 7.89
C ASN A 38 26.65 11.54 7.06
N VAL A 39 26.21 11.78 5.83
CA VAL A 39 26.81 12.79 4.95
C VAL A 39 25.83 13.96 4.83
N PRO A 40 26.26 15.20 5.14
CA PRO A 40 25.45 16.37 4.83
C PRO A 40 25.39 16.56 3.31
N VAL A 41 24.18 16.66 2.78
CA VAL A 41 23.92 16.88 1.35
C VAL A 41 22.89 17.99 1.17
N SER A 42 22.95 18.69 0.04
CA SER A 42 21.98 19.72 -0.31
C SER A 42 20.91 19.17 -1.24
N VAL A 43 19.64 19.40 -0.91
CA VAL A 43 18.51 19.05 -1.78
C VAL A 43 18.58 19.85 -3.07
N ARG A 44 18.49 19.17 -4.21
CA ARG A 44 18.57 19.77 -5.54
C ARG A 44 17.22 19.78 -6.24
N TRP A 45 16.49 18.66 -6.17
CA TRP A 45 15.25 18.48 -6.89
C TRP A 45 14.43 17.37 -6.26
N VAL A 46 13.11 17.57 -6.14
CA VAL A 46 12.16 16.54 -5.69
C VAL A 46 11.36 16.08 -6.89
N ILE A 47 11.44 14.78 -7.18
CA ILE A 47 10.89 14.15 -8.39
C ILE A 47 9.44 13.73 -8.12
N ASP A 48 9.27 12.95 -7.07
CA ASP A 48 8.00 12.44 -6.54
C ASP A 48 8.10 12.39 -5.00
N GLY A 49 7.16 11.70 -4.33
CA GLY A 49 7.12 11.65 -2.86
C GLY A 49 8.30 10.89 -2.22
N ASP A 50 8.95 9.96 -2.93
CA ASP A 50 10.00 9.11 -2.35
C ASP A 50 11.32 9.10 -3.13
N THR A 51 11.43 9.92 -4.16
CA THR A 51 12.62 10.06 -4.98
C THR A 51 13.03 11.53 -5.09
N LEU A 52 14.29 11.82 -4.74
CA LEU A 52 14.87 13.16 -4.78
C LEU A 52 16.33 13.14 -5.22
N ASP A 53 16.76 14.21 -5.87
CA ASP A 53 18.16 14.48 -6.15
C ASP A 53 18.77 15.34 -5.06
N VAL A 54 20.00 14.99 -4.69
CA VAL A 54 20.83 15.78 -3.79
C VAL A 54 22.20 16.01 -4.40
N VAL A 55 22.92 16.99 -3.87
CA VAL A 55 24.33 17.25 -4.16
C VAL A 55 25.12 17.04 -2.87
N GLY A 56 26.02 16.06 -2.89
CA GLY A 56 26.96 15.79 -1.81
C GLY A 56 28.41 16.04 -2.24
N PRO A 57 29.39 15.69 -1.39
CA PRO A 57 30.81 15.88 -1.67
C PRO A 57 31.30 15.18 -2.95
N SER A 58 30.74 14.01 -3.25
CA SER A 58 31.09 13.21 -4.44
C SER A 58 30.25 13.56 -5.68
N GLY A 59 29.44 14.61 -5.62
CA GLY A 59 28.59 15.07 -6.72
C GLY A 59 27.11 14.76 -6.52
N ARG A 60 26.39 14.59 -7.65
CA ARG A 60 24.93 14.39 -7.63
C ARG A 60 24.58 12.94 -7.31
N LEU A 61 23.59 12.76 -6.45
CA LEU A 61 23.01 11.46 -6.11
C LEU A 61 21.51 11.50 -6.34
N ARG A 62 20.95 10.42 -6.92
CA ARG A 62 19.51 10.18 -6.92
C ARG A 62 19.18 9.24 -5.76
N LEU A 63 18.42 9.74 -4.81
CA LEU A 63 18.01 9.00 -3.63
C LEU A 63 16.64 8.36 -3.85
N ARG A 64 16.47 7.13 -3.38
CA ARG A 64 15.19 6.47 -3.15
C ARG A 64 15.03 6.28 -1.66
N LEU A 65 13.97 6.87 -1.09
CA LEU A 65 13.69 6.74 0.33
C LEU A 65 13.49 5.28 0.72
N VAL A 66 14.09 4.90 1.83
CA VAL A 66 13.94 3.54 2.37
C VAL A 66 12.60 3.38 3.06
N ASN A 67 12.08 2.15 3.05
CA ASN A 67 10.91 1.72 3.79
C ASN A 67 9.54 2.31 3.42
N VAL A 68 9.47 3.17 2.39
CA VAL A 68 8.23 3.77 1.92
C VAL A 68 8.03 3.59 0.42
N ASN A 69 6.78 3.64 -0.02
CA ASN A 69 6.37 3.78 -1.41
C ASN A 69 5.31 4.88 -1.53
N ALA A 70 5.67 5.98 -2.17
CA ALA A 70 4.77 7.09 -2.43
C ALA A 70 4.03 6.91 -3.76
N PRO A 71 2.87 7.54 -3.95
CA PRO A 71 2.20 7.56 -5.24
C PRO A 71 3.09 8.20 -6.32
N GLU A 72 3.21 7.52 -7.46
CA GLU A 72 4.11 7.90 -8.55
C GLU A 72 3.51 9.04 -9.40
N VAL A 73 4.33 10.04 -9.72
CA VAL A 73 3.91 11.13 -10.62
C VAL A 73 3.81 10.63 -12.06
N GLY A 74 2.87 11.19 -12.82
CA GLY A 74 2.68 10.84 -14.23
C GLY A 74 3.92 11.14 -15.06
N ARG A 75 4.23 10.24 -16.01
CA ARG A 75 5.36 10.36 -16.95
C ARG A 75 4.93 9.91 -18.34
N ASP A 76 5.55 10.47 -19.37
CA ASP A 76 5.37 10.06 -20.77
C ASP A 76 3.89 10.06 -21.24
N GLY A 77 3.09 11.00 -20.73
CA GLY A 77 1.66 11.12 -21.03
C GLY A 77 0.74 10.21 -20.21
N ALA A 78 1.29 9.31 -19.39
CA ALA A 78 0.51 8.55 -18.42
C ALA A 78 0.06 9.45 -17.24
N PRO A 79 -1.17 9.28 -16.74
CA PRO A 79 -1.62 9.99 -15.54
C PRO A 79 -0.79 9.56 -14.31
N GLY A 80 -0.64 10.46 -13.35
CA GLY A 80 -0.05 10.12 -12.06
C GLY A 80 -1.03 9.33 -11.19
N GLU A 81 -0.49 8.63 -10.21
CA GLU A 81 -1.29 8.00 -9.17
C GLU A 81 -2.01 9.06 -8.32
N CYS A 82 -3.11 8.65 -7.67
CA CYS A 82 -3.84 9.53 -6.77
C CYS A 82 -2.90 10.07 -5.66
N LEU A 83 -2.95 11.38 -5.43
CA LEU A 83 -2.11 12.11 -4.47
C LEU A 83 -0.60 12.17 -4.77
N ALA A 84 -0.15 11.78 -5.97
CA ALA A 84 1.27 11.84 -6.33
C ALA A 84 1.84 13.26 -6.35
N ALA A 85 1.08 14.22 -6.87
CA ALA A 85 1.50 15.63 -6.90
C ALA A 85 1.57 16.21 -5.48
N GLU A 86 0.56 15.90 -4.66
CA GLU A 86 0.44 16.33 -3.27
C GLU A 86 1.56 15.75 -2.40
N ALA A 87 1.90 14.47 -2.58
CA ALA A 87 3.03 13.84 -1.90
C ALA A 87 4.36 14.54 -2.23
N ARG A 88 4.62 14.78 -3.53
CA ARG A 88 5.81 15.49 -3.99
C ARG A 88 5.88 16.91 -3.45
N ASP A 89 4.77 17.64 -3.50
CA ASP A 89 4.71 19.04 -3.09
C ASP A 89 4.81 19.17 -1.55
N TRP A 90 4.32 18.18 -0.81
CA TRP A 90 4.52 18.06 0.63
C TRP A 90 6.02 17.91 0.99
N VAL A 91 6.78 17.12 0.22
CA VAL A 91 8.24 16.99 0.40
C VAL A 91 8.94 18.30 0.03
N ARG A 92 8.56 18.93 -1.08
CA ARG A 92 9.14 20.23 -1.51
C ARG A 92 8.95 21.34 -0.49
N ALA A 93 7.80 21.36 0.18
CA ALA A 93 7.53 22.36 1.22
C ALA A 93 8.43 22.19 2.45
N ARG A 94 8.81 20.96 2.79
CA ARG A 94 9.68 20.65 3.95
C ARG A 94 11.16 20.68 3.63
N LEU A 95 11.49 20.33 2.40
CA LEU A 95 12.84 20.30 1.86
C LEU A 95 12.93 21.18 0.60
N PRO A 96 12.80 22.51 0.73
CA PRO A 96 13.07 23.42 -0.38
C PRO A 96 14.45 23.17 -0.99
N VAL A 97 14.60 23.47 -2.28
CA VAL A 97 15.90 23.36 -2.95
C VAL A 97 16.95 24.19 -2.19
N GLY A 98 18.11 23.59 -1.93
CA GLY A 98 19.18 24.15 -1.10
C GLY A 98 19.15 23.71 0.37
N THR A 99 18.09 23.03 0.82
CA THR A 99 18.02 22.53 2.19
C THR A 99 19.12 21.50 2.45
N SER A 100 19.87 21.68 3.54
CA SER A 100 20.85 20.69 4.00
C SER A 100 20.13 19.58 4.77
N VAL A 101 20.38 18.33 4.40
CA VAL A 101 19.85 17.13 5.05
C VAL A 101 20.97 16.14 5.33
N GLU A 102 20.75 15.27 6.30
CA GLU A 102 21.65 14.15 6.58
C GLU A 102 21.12 12.90 5.89
N ILE A 103 22.01 12.10 5.31
CA ILE A 103 21.64 10.84 4.67
C ILE A 103 22.43 9.66 5.21
N TRP A 104 21.74 8.53 5.40
CA TRP A 104 22.35 7.22 5.62
C TRP A 104 22.04 6.35 4.41
N THR A 105 23.06 5.79 3.77
CA THR A 105 22.91 5.04 2.51
C THR A 105 23.04 3.54 2.71
N TYR A 106 22.27 2.76 1.95
CA TYR A 106 22.16 1.30 2.09
C TYR A 106 22.36 0.58 0.74
N GLY A 107 23.27 1.10 -0.08
CA GLY A 107 23.54 0.61 -1.43
C GLY A 107 22.55 1.13 -2.47
N PHE A 108 22.25 0.30 -3.46
CA PHE A 108 21.45 0.69 -4.62
C PHE A 108 20.24 -0.21 -4.84
N ASP A 109 19.18 0.37 -5.40
CA ASP A 109 18.06 -0.39 -5.94
C ASP A 109 18.40 -0.97 -7.34
N ARG A 110 17.46 -1.72 -7.92
CA ARG A 110 17.63 -2.33 -9.26
C ARG A 110 17.79 -1.33 -10.41
N TYR A 111 17.48 -0.05 -10.17
CA TYR A 111 17.56 1.04 -11.15
C TYR A 111 18.81 1.91 -10.95
N GLY A 112 19.67 1.55 -9.99
CA GLY A 112 20.88 2.31 -9.68
C GLY A 112 20.63 3.56 -8.83
N ARG A 113 19.43 3.74 -8.25
CA ARG A 113 19.17 4.81 -7.28
C ARG A 113 19.78 4.42 -5.93
N THR A 114 20.36 5.38 -5.23
CA THR A 114 20.90 5.18 -3.88
C THR A 114 19.74 5.02 -2.89
N LEU A 115 19.68 3.88 -2.20
CA LEU A 115 18.73 3.68 -1.10
C LEU A 115 19.20 4.49 0.10
N ALA A 116 18.37 5.42 0.58
CA ALA A 116 18.75 6.29 1.69
C ALA A 116 17.62 6.57 2.69
N ASP A 117 17.97 6.61 3.97
CA ASP A 117 17.18 7.32 4.99
C ASP A 117 17.64 8.78 4.98
N VAL A 118 16.71 9.69 4.68
CA VAL A 118 16.96 11.13 4.61
C VAL A 118 16.38 11.76 5.87
N ARG A 119 17.20 12.47 6.64
CA ARG A 119 16.76 13.13 7.87
C ARG A 119 16.99 14.63 7.84
N SER A 120 16.04 15.35 8.43
CA SER A 120 16.14 16.77 8.72
C SER A 120 15.79 17.01 10.18
N ALA A 121 16.67 17.72 10.92
CA ALA A 121 16.55 17.91 12.36
C ALA A 121 16.31 16.60 13.14
N GLY A 122 16.95 15.50 12.69
CA GLY A 122 16.83 14.17 13.30
C GLY A 122 15.59 13.35 12.90
N ALA A 123 14.60 13.95 12.24
CA ALA A 123 13.38 13.25 11.80
C ALA A 123 13.57 12.60 10.41
N SER A 124 13.16 11.33 10.26
CA SER A 124 13.20 10.60 8.99
C SER A 124 12.09 11.05 8.05
N LEU A 125 12.45 11.44 6.83
CA LEU A 125 11.50 11.84 5.80
C LEU A 125 10.54 10.72 5.43
N SER A 126 11.00 9.45 5.42
CA SER A 126 10.15 8.29 5.17
C SER A 126 9.02 8.19 6.20
N VAL A 127 9.36 8.32 7.48
CA VAL A 127 8.38 8.25 8.58
C VAL A 127 7.40 9.42 8.50
N GLU A 128 7.89 10.64 8.28
CA GLU A 128 7.03 11.82 8.19
C GLU A 128 6.10 11.79 6.96
N LEU A 129 6.56 11.24 5.83
CA LEU A 129 5.76 11.08 4.62
C LEU A 129 4.62 10.06 4.83
N ALA A 130 4.92 8.95 5.50
CA ALA A 130 3.92 7.96 5.88
C ALA A 130 2.90 8.55 6.87
N ARG A 131 3.35 9.32 7.86
CA ARG A 131 2.49 9.99 8.85
C ARG A 131 1.53 10.98 8.21
N ALA A 132 1.97 11.64 7.15
CA ALA A 132 1.14 12.54 6.38
C ALA A 132 0.13 11.83 5.45
N GLY A 133 0.15 10.50 5.39
CA GLY A 133 -0.72 9.70 4.53
C GLY A 133 -0.29 9.73 3.05
N TYR A 134 0.99 9.97 2.76
CA TYR A 134 1.51 10.07 1.39
C TYR A 134 2.41 8.91 0.99
N ALA A 135 2.51 7.85 1.80
CA ALA A 135 3.25 6.65 1.45
C ALA A 135 2.77 5.38 2.16
N ALA A 136 2.89 4.27 1.46
CA ALA A 136 2.74 2.92 2.00
C ALA A 136 4.06 2.40 2.59
N PRO A 137 4.04 1.55 3.62
CA PRO A 137 5.22 0.81 4.06
C PRO A 137 5.71 -0.14 2.95
N LEU A 138 7.02 -0.16 2.66
CA LEU A 138 7.60 -1.03 1.63
C LEU A 138 8.95 -1.63 2.07
N LEU A 139 9.07 -2.95 2.07
CA LEU A 139 10.36 -3.61 2.29
C LEU A 139 11.13 -3.73 0.96
N VAL A 140 12.25 -3.01 0.82
CA VAL A 140 13.10 -3.08 -0.38
C VAL A 140 14.34 -3.90 -0.06
N ARG A 141 14.55 -5.01 -0.78
CA ARG A 141 15.72 -5.91 -0.60
C ARG A 141 15.94 -6.39 0.84
N GLY A 142 14.88 -6.51 1.63
CA GLY A 142 14.99 -6.88 3.05
C GLY A 142 15.56 -5.77 3.94
N LEU A 143 15.64 -4.53 3.46
CA LEU A 143 16.05 -3.39 4.27
C LEU A 143 14.87 -2.92 5.12
N ASP A 144 14.99 -2.91 6.45
CA ASP A 144 13.94 -2.54 7.41
C ASP A 144 14.35 -1.44 8.40
N VAL A 145 15.28 -0.57 8.00
CA VAL A 145 15.93 0.48 8.80
C VAL A 145 14.96 1.32 9.64
N VAL A 146 13.87 1.79 9.03
CA VAL A 146 12.83 2.61 9.70
C VAL A 146 11.43 2.01 9.47
N LEU A 147 11.35 0.72 9.14
CA LEU A 147 10.09 0.11 8.71
C LEU A 147 9.03 0.11 9.82
N GLU A 148 9.44 -0.18 11.06
CA GLU A 148 8.51 -0.20 12.20
C GLU A 148 7.91 1.19 12.45
N ASP A 149 8.75 2.23 12.42
CA ASP A 149 8.32 3.62 12.56
C ASP A 149 7.40 4.05 11.41
N VAL A 150 7.72 3.65 10.18
CA VAL A 150 6.85 3.88 9.01
C VAL A 150 5.51 3.20 9.18
N GLN A 151 5.47 1.95 9.64
CA GLN A 151 4.21 1.23 9.89
C GLN A 151 3.39 1.89 11.00
N ALA A 152 4.04 2.39 12.06
CA ALA A 152 3.37 3.17 13.11
C ALA A 152 2.79 4.46 12.54
N ALA A 153 3.57 5.21 11.75
CA ALA A 153 3.14 6.43 11.09
C ALA A 153 1.97 6.20 10.11
N THR A 154 1.97 5.11 9.34
CA THR A 154 0.82 4.74 8.48
C THR A 154 -0.44 4.47 9.30
N ARG A 155 -0.33 3.82 10.48
CA ARG A 155 -1.48 3.66 11.39
C ARG A 155 -1.99 4.98 11.92
N GLU A 156 -1.09 5.91 12.27
CA GLU A 156 -1.47 7.28 12.67
C GLU A 156 -2.23 8.00 11.54
N ALA A 157 -1.73 7.90 10.30
CA ALA A 157 -2.38 8.49 9.13
C ALA A 157 -3.77 7.88 8.86
N SER A 158 -3.91 6.56 9.04
CA SER A 158 -5.18 5.84 8.95
C SER A 158 -6.19 6.34 9.99
N VAL A 159 -5.79 6.42 11.27
CA VAL A 159 -6.65 6.94 12.34
C VAL A 159 -7.05 8.40 12.09
N ALA A 160 -6.14 9.21 11.56
CA ALA A 160 -6.41 10.60 11.21
C ALA A 160 -7.21 10.77 9.90
N ALA A 161 -7.41 9.70 9.13
CA ALA A 161 -8.06 9.68 7.82
C ALA A 161 -7.48 10.73 6.85
N VAL A 162 -6.15 10.83 6.78
CA VAL A 162 -5.41 11.78 5.93
C VAL A 162 -4.77 11.12 4.72
N GLY A 163 -4.54 11.92 3.68
CA GLY A 163 -3.89 11.46 2.45
C GLY A 163 -4.62 10.26 1.82
N VAL A 164 -3.88 9.21 1.49
CA VAL A 164 -4.40 7.99 0.85
C VAL A 164 -5.44 7.25 1.70
N HIS A 165 -5.45 7.47 3.02
CA HIS A 165 -6.41 6.89 3.97
C HIS A 165 -7.75 7.63 4.02
N SER A 166 -7.88 8.75 3.30
CA SER A 166 -9.08 9.58 3.37
C SER A 166 -10.15 9.15 2.37
N ALA A 167 -11.33 8.77 2.87
CA ALA A 167 -12.53 8.59 2.03
C ALA A 167 -13.09 9.92 1.49
N LYS A 168 -12.59 11.07 1.96
CA LYS A 168 -13.01 12.40 1.48
C LYS A 168 -12.23 12.85 0.25
N VAL A 169 -11.10 12.21 -0.04
CA VAL A 169 -10.31 12.51 -1.24
C VAL A 169 -10.84 11.66 -2.39
N ALA A 170 -11.46 12.30 -3.38
CA ALA A 170 -12.24 11.62 -4.41
C ALA A 170 -11.46 10.59 -5.25
N CYS A 171 -10.14 10.75 -5.42
CA CYS A 171 -9.34 9.81 -6.20
C CYS A 171 -8.86 8.59 -5.41
N THR A 172 -8.92 8.59 -4.07
CA THR A 172 -8.49 7.43 -3.28
C THR A 172 -9.48 6.29 -3.51
N VAL A 173 -9.05 5.05 -3.28
CA VAL A 173 -9.95 3.91 -3.43
C VAL A 173 -11.16 4.02 -2.50
N ALA A 174 -10.96 4.47 -1.26
CA ALA A 174 -12.04 4.76 -0.33
C ALA A 174 -12.98 5.88 -0.81
N GLY A 175 -12.44 6.97 -1.35
CA GLY A 175 -13.26 8.06 -1.90
C GLY A 175 -14.05 7.64 -3.13
N ARG A 176 -13.43 6.89 -4.04
CA ARG A 176 -14.11 6.33 -5.22
C ARG A 176 -15.23 5.36 -4.81
N ALA A 177 -14.97 4.46 -3.87
CA ALA A 177 -15.97 3.53 -3.37
C ALA A 177 -17.16 4.27 -2.72
N ALA A 178 -16.90 5.30 -1.91
CA ALA A 178 -17.94 6.12 -1.29
C ALA A 178 -18.79 6.87 -2.34
N VAL A 179 -18.15 7.45 -3.36
CA VAL A 179 -18.85 8.13 -4.47
C VAL A 179 -19.73 7.14 -5.24
N LEU A 180 -19.21 5.95 -5.57
CA LEU A 180 -19.98 4.92 -6.28
C LEU A 180 -21.17 4.43 -5.47
N ASN A 181 -21.00 4.24 -4.16
CA ASN A 181 -22.10 3.86 -3.27
C ASN A 181 -23.20 4.94 -3.22
N ALA A 182 -22.81 6.22 -3.10
CA ALA A 182 -23.75 7.32 -3.15
C ALA A 182 -24.49 7.42 -4.50
N GLN A 183 -23.79 7.24 -5.62
CA GLN A 183 -24.39 7.24 -6.96
C GLN A 183 -25.32 6.06 -7.18
N ALA A 184 -24.97 4.87 -6.70
CA ALA A 184 -25.82 3.69 -6.74
C ALA A 184 -27.11 3.88 -5.93
N ALA A 185 -27.00 4.48 -4.74
CA ALA A 185 -28.16 4.84 -3.91
C ALA A 185 -29.02 5.95 -4.54
N ALA A 186 -28.44 6.81 -5.37
CA ALA A 186 -29.15 7.89 -6.05
C ALA A 186 -29.86 7.45 -7.35
N LEU A 187 -29.62 6.23 -7.84
CA LEU A 187 -30.32 5.74 -9.03
C LEU A 187 -31.85 5.75 -8.84
N PRO A 188 -32.63 6.07 -9.89
CA PRO A 188 -34.08 6.07 -9.80
C PRO A 188 -34.63 4.70 -9.41
N ALA A 189 -35.46 4.66 -8.37
CA ALA A 189 -36.17 3.43 -7.97
C ALA A 189 -37.25 3.02 -8.99
N THR A 190 -37.74 3.98 -9.79
CA THR A 190 -38.66 3.78 -10.89
C THR A 190 -38.17 4.55 -12.12
N VAL A 191 -38.47 4.05 -13.31
CA VAL A 191 -38.11 4.69 -14.58
C VAL A 191 -39.32 4.72 -15.50
N THR A 192 -39.41 5.75 -16.33
CA THR A 192 -40.38 5.79 -17.43
C THR A 192 -39.77 5.12 -18.67
N PRO A 193 -40.57 4.74 -19.68
CA PRO A 193 -40.03 4.27 -20.96
C PRO A 193 -39.01 5.25 -21.58
N ALA A 194 -39.24 6.56 -21.43
CA ALA A 194 -38.35 7.60 -21.96
C ALA A 194 -37.00 7.68 -21.21
N SER A 195 -36.97 7.40 -19.90
CA SER A 195 -35.75 7.50 -19.08
C SER A 195 -35.01 6.17 -18.89
N LYS A 196 -35.62 5.03 -19.27
CA LYS A 196 -35.09 3.68 -19.02
C LYS A 196 -33.69 3.48 -19.63
N ALA A 197 -33.49 3.89 -20.88
CA ALA A 197 -32.21 3.71 -21.56
C ALA A 197 -31.06 4.43 -20.85
N ALA A 198 -31.28 5.68 -20.40
CA ALA A 198 -30.29 6.43 -19.65
C ALA A 198 -29.99 5.81 -18.27
N ALA A 199 -31.02 5.33 -17.57
CA ALA A 199 -30.85 4.67 -16.27
C ALA A 199 -30.08 3.33 -16.39
N LEU A 200 -30.32 2.56 -17.45
CA LEU A 200 -29.55 1.35 -17.75
C LEU A 200 -28.08 1.65 -18.04
N ALA A 201 -27.80 2.64 -18.89
CA ALA A 201 -26.44 3.06 -19.20
C ALA A 201 -25.68 3.56 -17.95
N GLN A 202 -26.35 4.34 -17.09
CA GLN A 202 -25.77 4.78 -15.82
C GLN A 202 -25.48 3.60 -14.89
N ARG A 203 -26.41 2.64 -14.76
CA ARG A 203 -26.21 1.42 -13.97
C ARG A 203 -25.03 0.60 -14.49
N GLU A 204 -24.92 0.39 -15.79
CA GLU A 204 -23.82 -0.35 -16.41
C GLU A 204 -22.47 0.32 -16.16
N SER A 205 -22.41 1.65 -16.28
CA SER A 205 -21.21 2.43 -15.94
C SER A 205 -20.80 2.27 -14.46
N LEU A 206 -21.77 2.27 -13.54
CA LEU A 206 -21.51 2.05 -12.11
C LEU A 206 -21.00 0.63 -11.84
N VAL A 207 -21.62 -0.40 -12.43
CA VAL A 207 -21.17 -1.79 -12.30
C VAL A 207 -19.73 -1.95 -12.81
N ALA A 208 -19.42 -1.38 -13.99
CA ALA A 208 -18.07 -1.42 -14.54
C ALA A 208 -17.05 -0.71 -13.63
N SER A 209 -17.42 0.42 -13.02
CA SER A 209 -16.56 1.17 -12.11
C SER A 209 -16.30 0.42 -10.80
N ILE A 210 -17.30 -0.26 -10.25
CA ILE A 210 -17.14 -1.12 -9.06
C ILE A 210 -16.19 -2.28 -9.38
N ALA A 211 -16.38 -2.96 -10.52
CA ALA A 211 -15.51 -4.05 -10.95
C ALA A 211 -14.05 -3.58 -11.18
N ALA A 212 -13.86 -2.37 -11.69
CA ALA A 212 -12.52 -1.78 -11.85
C ALA A 212 -11.81 -1.59 -10.50
N ILE A 213 -12.50 -1.09 -9.46
CA ILE A 213 -11.91 -0.97 -8.11
C ILE A 213 -11.58 -2.35 -7.54
N ARG A 214 -12.48 -3.33 -7.66
CA ARG A 214 -12.18 -4.70 -7.19
C ARG A 214 -10.96 -5.30 -7.88
N THR A 215 -10.80 -5.02 -9.17
CA THR A 215 -9.62 -5.46 -9.94
C THR A 215 -8.35 -4.80 -9.41
N GLU A 216 -8.38 -3.48 -9.21
CA GLU A 216 -7.25 -2.72 -8.65
C GLU A 216 -6.82 -3.25 -7.27
N LEU A 217 -7.79 -3.58 -6.40
CA LEU A 217 -7.55 -4.18 -5.08
C LEU A 217 -6.98 -5.60 -5.14
N ALA A 218 -7.25 -6.36 -6.20
CA ALA A 218 -6.81 -7.75 -6.36
C ALA A 218 -5.46 -7.88 -7.11
N THR A 219 -5.05 -6.87 -7.88
CA THR A 219 -3.84 -6.91 -8.69
C THR A 219 -2.56 -6.66 -7.89
N GLY A 220 -1.51 -7.43 -8.16
CA GLY A 220 -0.18 -7.26 -7.58
C GLY A 220 0.91 -6.98 -8.63
N PRO A 221 1.93 -6.15 -8.31
CA PRO A 221 2.07 -5.34 -7.10
C PRO A 221 1.08 -4.16 -7.08
N ALA A 222 0.53 -3.88 -5.90
CA ALA A 222 -0.51 -2.86 -5.72
C ALA A 222 0.07 -1.42 -5.84
N PRO A 223 -0.69 -0.47 -6.40
CA PRO A 223 -0.34 0.96 -6.35
C PRO A 223 -0.15 1.44 -4.91
N ALA A 224 0.60 2.54 -4.71
CA ALA A 224 0.94 3.02 -3.36
C ALA A 224 -0.30 3.29 -2.51
N GLY A 225 -1.34 3.87 -3.10
CA GLY A 225 -2.59 4.16 -2.39
C GLY A 225 -3.32 2.91 -1.87
N VAL A 226 -3.25 1.79 -2.60
CA VAL A 226 -3.83 0.51 -2.17
C VAL A 226 -2.92 -0.18 -1.15
N ALA A 227 -1.61 -0.18 -1.39
CA ALA A 227 -0.63 -0.79 -0.50
C ALA A 227 -0.57 -0.13 0.89
N ALA A 228 -1.03 1.12 1.02
CA ALA A 228 -1.08 1.83 2.29
C ALA A 228 -2.27 1.42 3.17
N LEU A 229 -3.34 0.86 2.59
CA LEU A 229 -4.57 0.57 3.32
C LEU A 229 -4.32 -0.45 4.44
N THR A 230 -4.90 -0.17 5.61
CA THR A 230 -5.03 -1.16 6.67
C THR A 230 -6.07 -2.20 6.28
N SER A 231 -6.07 -3.37 6.94
CA SER A 231 -7.10 -4.39 6.74
C SER A 231 -8.51 -3.84 7.00
N GLN A 232 -8.66 -3.01 8.04
CA GLN A 232 -9.95 -2.39 8.36
C GLN A 232 -10.44 -1.43 7.26
N GLU A 233 -9.53 -0.65 6.66
CA GLU A 233 -9.88 0.24 5.55
C GLU A 233 -10.22 -0.55 4.29
N LEU A 234 -9.49 -1.63 4.02
CA LEU A 234 -9.78 -2.52 2.90
C LEU A 234 -11.17 -3.16 3.06
N ASP A 235 -11.50 -3.67 4.25
CA ASP A 235 -12.82 -4.23 4.54
C ASP A 235 -13.91 -3.16 4.36
N ALA A 236 -13.71 -1.94 4.87
CA ALA A 236 -14.66 -0.84 4.72
C ALA A 236 -14.86 -0.43 3.25
N VAL A 237 -13.81 -0.47 2.43
CA VAL A 237 -13.91 -0.26 0.98
C VAL A 237 -14.77 -1.36 0.35
N LEU A 238 -14.49 -2.63 0.64
CA LEU A 238 -15.23 -3.77 0.08
C LEU A 238 -16.70 -3.74 0.48
N ASP A 239 -17.00 -3.45 1.76
CA ASP A 239 -18.37 -3.28 2.26
C ASP A 239 -19.10 -2.14 1.53
N SER A 240 -18.41 -1.03 1.25
CA SER A 240 -18.99 0.07 0.47
C SER A 240 -19.30 -0.32 -0.97
N LEU A 241 -18.48 -1.17 -1.60
CA LEU A 241 -18.74 -1.69 -2.95
C LEU A 241 -19.89 -2.70 -2.96
N ASP A 242 -19.95 -3.59 -1.97
CA ASP A 242 -21.04 -4.55 -1.79
C ASP A 242 -22.38 -3.82 -1.59
N ALA A 243 -22.40 -2.76 -0.77
CA ALA A 243 -23.57 -1.91 -0.57
C ALA A 243 -24.02 -1.19 -1.86
N ALA A 244 -23.06 -0.75 -2.69
CA ALA A 244 -23.35 -0.15 -3.98
C ALA A 244 -24.00 -1.16 -4.93
N GLU A 245 -23.47 -2.38 -5.04
CA GLU A 245 -24.03 -3.46 -5.85
C GLU A 245 -25.44 -3.87 -5.39
N ALA A 246 -25.66 -3.96 -4.08
CA ALA A 246 -26.97 -4.24 -3.50
C ALA A 246 -27.99 -3.13 -3.83
N SER A 247 -27.56 -1.87 -3.77
CA SER A 247 -28.38 -0.71 -4.16
C SER A 247 -28.75 -0.76 -5.65
N LEU A 248 -27.77 -1.04 -6.53
CA LEU A 248 -28.00 -1.20 -7.97
C LEU A 248 -29.04 -2.28 -8.26
N LYS A 249 -28.90 -3.46 -7.64
CA LYS A 249 -29.85 -4.57 -7.78
C LYS A 249 -31.25 -4.16 -7.33
N THR A 250 -31.37 -3.61 -6.14
CA THR A 250 -32.65 -3.22 -5.54
C THR A 250 -33.37 -2.14 -6.35
N ARG A 251 -32.65 -1.10 -6.78
CA ARG A 251 -33.23 0.02 -7.55
C ARG A 251 -33.72 -0.42 -8.93
N SER A 252 -33.01 -1.33 -9.59
CA SER A 252 -33.37 -1.82 -10.93
C SER A 252 -34.45 -2.90 -10.97
N ALA A 253 -34.82 -3.49 -9.83
CA ALA A 253 -35.74 -4.64 -9.78
C ALA A 253 -37.15 -4.32 -10.28
N ALA A 254 -37.60 -3.07 -10.13
CA ALA A 254 -38.93 -2.62 -10.55
C ALA A 254 -38.94 -1.94 -11.93
N TRP A 255 -37.81 -1.92 -12.64
CA TRP A 255 -37.76 -1.33 -13.97
C TRP A 255 -38.52 -2.22 -14.95
N PRO A 256 -39.34 -1.65 -15.85
CA PRO A 256 -40.12 -2.44 -16.80
C PRO A 256 -39.19 -3.26 -17.69
N GLY A 257 -39.66 -4.46 -18.10
CA GLY A 257 -38.99 -5.36 -19.06
C GLY A 257 -38.58 -4.67 -20.34
#